data_AF-A0A847DD17-F1
#
_entry.id   AF-A0A847DD17-F1
#
_cell.length_a   1.000
_cell.length_b   1.000
_cell.length_c   1.000
_cell.angle_alpha   90.00
_cell.angle_beta   90.00
_cell.angle_gamma   90.00
#
_symmetry.space_group_name_H-M   'P 1'
#
loop_
_entity.id
_entity.type
_entity.pdbx_description
1 polymer ?
#
loop_
_entity_poly.entity_id
_entity_poly.type
_entity_poly.pdbx_seq_one_letter_code
_entity_poly.pdbx_strand_id
1 'polypeptide(L)'
;MIIKCRECNHEIEGIVCPGCGESTPEEGIYCINCGYKLKDEAAGISDEDDDNLDLDDRILCPDGACTGIIIDGKCCECGKPAEP
;
A
#
# COMPACT_ATOMS: atom_id res chain seq x y z
N MET A 1 -2.79 -3.64 -22.49
CA MET A 1 -2.37 -2.48 -23.34
C MET A 1 -1.39 -1.67 -22.53
N ILE A 2 -0.32 -1.11 -23.09
CA ILE A 2 0.72 -0.48 -22.26
C ILE A 2 0.39 0.98 -21.93
N ILE A 3 0.46 1.34 -20.65
CA ILE A 3 0.43 2.72 -20.16
C ILE A 3 1.78 3.10 -19.54
N LYS A 4 2.10 4.40 -19.51
CA LYS A 4 3.37 4.91 -18.95
C LYS A 4 3.11 5.72 -17.69
N CYS A 5 3.84 5.40 -16.62
CA CYS A 5 3.86 6.23 -15.43
C CYS A 5 4.52 7.57 -15.75
N ARG A 6 3.83 8.68 -15.46
CA ARG A 6 4.33 10.03 -15.76
C ARG A 6 5.56 10.45 -14.96
N GLU A 7 5.79 9.83 -13.80
CA GLU A 7 6.89 10.21 -12.89
C GLU A 7 8.18 9.45 -13.22
N CYS A 8 8.07 8.15 -13.53
CA CYS A 8 9.23 7.28 -13.73
C CYS A 8 9.34 6.68 -15.14
N ASN A 9 8.39 6.95 -16.04
CA ASN A 9 8.28 6.40 -17.39
C ASN A 9 8.22 4.87 -17.48
N HIS A 10 7.96 4.18 -16.37
CA HIS A 10 7.79 2.73 -16.37
C HIS A 10 6.57 2.31 -17.19
N GLU A 11 6.71 1.23 -17.93
CA GLU A 11 5.67 0.63 -18.77
C GLU A 11 4.89 -0.38 -17.94
N ILE A 12 3.57 -0.21 -17.86
CA ILE A 12 2.68 -1.01 -17.03
C ILE A 12 1.54 -1.52 -17.90
N GLU A 13 1.08 -2.74 -17.65
CA GLU A 13 -0.15 -3.24 -18.27
C GLU A 13 -1.36 -2.44 -17.78
N GLY A 14 -2.17 -2.02 -18.73
CA GLY A 14 -3.34 -1.19 -18.53
C GLY A 14 -4.59 -1.78 -19.14
N ILE A 15 -5.72 -1.29 -18.64
CA ILE A 15 -7.08 -1.59 -19.04
C ILE A 15 -7.85 -0.28 -19.28
N VAL A 16 -8.87 -0.31 -20.14
CA VAL A 16 -9.80 0.81 -20.31
C VAL A 16 -10.92 0.69 -19.27
N CYS A 17 -11.11 1.72 -18.47
CA CYS A 17 -12.17 1.77 -17.48
C CYS A 17 -13.55 1.77 -18.17
N PRO A 18 -14.45 0.82 -17.86
CA PRO A 18 -15.79 0.80 -18.46
C PRO A 18 -16.70 1.93 -17.95
N GLY A 19 -16.37 2.56 -16.82
CA GLY A 19 -17.15 3.66 -16.25
C GLY A 19 -16.87 5.03 -16.87
N CYS A 20 -15.62 5.31 -17.27
CA CYS A 20 -15.24 6.63 -17.80
C CYS A 20 -14.42 6.60 -19.10
N GLY A 21 -13.99 5.42 -19.56
CA GLY A 21 -13.17 5.27 -20.76
C GLY A 21 -11.67 5.59 -20.60
N GLU A 22 -11.23 5.94 -19.39
CA GLU A 22 -9.82 6.27 -19.13
C GLU A 22 -8.93 5.01 -19.12
N SER A 23 -7.67 5.16 -19.53
CA SER A 23 -6.68 4.10 -19.43
C SER A 23 -6.07 4.07 -18.02
N THR A 24 -6.16 2.94 -17.33
CA THR A 24 -5.77 2.77 -15.93
C THR A 24 -4.96 1.48 -15.76
N PRO A 25 -4.09 1.34 -14.74
CA PRO A 25 -3.35 0.10 -14.52
C PRO A 25 -4.28 -1.10 -14.36
N GLU A 26 -3.93 -2.22 -14.97
CA GLU A 26 -4.73 -3.45 -14.92
C GLU A 26 -4.80 -4.03 -13.50
N GLU A 27 -3.74 -3.89 -12.71
CA GLU A 27 -3.69 -4.32 -11.31
C GLU A 27 -4.57 -3.49 -10.37
N GLY A 28 -5.05 -2.31 -10.81
CA GLY A 28 -5.90 -1.45 -10.00
C GLY A 28 -7.23 -2.12 -9.63
N ILE A 29 -7.58 -2.07 -8.34
CA ILE A 29 -8.91 -2.50 -7.86
C ILE A 29 -9.99 -1.48 -8.29
N TYR A 30 -9.61 -0.20 -8.35
CA TYR A 30 -10.47 0.91 -8.74
C TYR A 30 -9.79 1.76 -9.81
N CYS A 31 -10.58 2.43 -10.65
CA CYS A 31 -10.08 3.41 -11.62
C CYS A 31 -9.56 4.65 -10.91
N ILE A 32 -8.29 5.01 -11.15
CA ILE A 32 -7.64 6.18 -10.54
C ILE A 32 -8.31 7.52 -10.92
N ASN A 33 -9.05 7.56 -12.04
CA ASN A 33 -9.70 8.77 -12.52
C ASN A 33 -11.14 8.94 -12.00
N CYS A 34 -11.94 7.88 -11.97
CA CYS A 34 -13.38 7.99 -11.65
C CYS A 34 -13.87 7.12 -10.48
N GLY A 35 -13.02 6.27 -9.90
CA GLY A 35 -13.39 5.40 -8.79
C GLY A 35 -14.25 4.18 -9.16
N TYR A 36 -14.50 3.91 -10.45
CA TYR A 36 -15.19 2.69 -10.88
C TYR A 36 -14.42 1.44 -10.44
N LYS A 37 -15.12 0.44 -9.89
CA LYS A 37 -14.53 -0.82 -9.42
C LYS A 37 -14.15 -1.71 -10.62
N LEU A 38 -12.86 -1.94 -10.82
CA LEU A 38 -12.32 -2.68 -11.98
C LEU A 38 -12.22 -4.18 -11.72
N LYS A 39 -11.91 -4.57 -10.48
CA LYS A 39 -11.79 -5.95 -10.03
C LYS A 39 -12.62 -6.15 -8.77
N ASP A 40 -13.34 -7.27 -8.71
CA ASP A 40 -14.15 -7.60 -7.53
C ASP A 40 -13.33 -8.15 -6.37
N GLU A 41 -12.12 -8.62 -6.67
CA GLU A 41 -11.22 -9.28 -5.73
C GLU A 41 -10.10 -8.31 -5.35
N ALA A 42 -10.13 -7.83 -4.10
CA ALA A 42 -8.89 -7.50 -3.41
C ALA A 42 -8.13 -8.83 -3.25
N ALA A 43 -7.42 -9.24 -4.30
CA ALA A 43 -6.65 -10.47 -4.29
C ALA A 43 -5.55 -10.36 -3.21
N GLY A 44 -5.83 -10.89 -2.02
CA GLY A 44 -4.79 -11.32 -1.08
C GLY A 44 -4.68 -10.62 0.27
N ILE A 45 -5.70 -9.93 0.78
CA ILE A 45 -5.77 -9.66 2.23
C ILE A 45 -7.18 -9.95 2.72
N SER A 46 -7.43 -11.22 3.06
CA SER A 46 -8.49 -11.55 4.00
C SER A 46 -7.99 -11.14 5.40
N ASP A 47 -8.74 -10.33 6.13
CA ASP A 47 -8.56 -10.11 7.58
C ASP A 47 -8.86 -11.38 8.42
N GLU A 48 -8.79 -12.57 7.80
CA GLU A 48 -8.97 -13.85 8.48
C GLU A 48 -7.58 -14.41 8.79
N ASP A 49 -7.12 -14.11 10.01
CA ASP A 49 -6.03 -14.79 10.74
C ASP A 49 -4.74 -15.04 9.92
N ASP A 50 -4.07 -13.97 9.46
CA ASP A 50 -2.62 -14.05 9.30
C ASP A 50 -2.01 -13.99 10.70
N ASP A 51 -1.59 -15.16 11.21
CA ASP A 51 -0.95 -15.34 12.52
C ASP A 51 0.36 -14.54 12.69
N ASN A 52 0.85 -13.91 11.62
CA ASN A 52 2.01 -13.02 11.62
C ASN A 52 1.64 -11.51 11.60
N LEU A 53 0.35 -11.18 11.55
CA LEU A 53 -0.17 -9.82 11.74
C LEU A 53 -0.60 -9.59 13.19
N ASP A 54 0.31 -9.84 14.14
CA ASP A 54 0.14 -9.37 15.51
C ASP A 54 0.30 -7.84 15.53
N LEU A 55 -0.83 -7.14 15.54
CA LEU A 55 -0.87 -5.68 15.58
C LEU A 55 -0.54 -5.15 16.98
N ASP A 56 -0.73 -5.94 18.03
CA ASP A 56 -0.48 -5.52 19.41
C ASP A 56 1.03 -5.37 19.68
N ASP A 57 1.85 -6.15 18.99
CA ASP A 57 3.32 -6.07 19.06
C ASP A 57 3.94 -4.94 18.22
N ARG A 58 3.17 -4.29 17.33
CA ARG A 58 3.67 -3.22 16.43
C ARG A 58 3.60 -1.84 17.07
N ILE A 59 4.54 -1.57 17.98
CA ILE A 59 4.63 -0.28 18.68
C ILE A 59 5.30 0.77 17.77
N LEU A 60 4.64 1.91 17.53
CA LEU A 60 5.19 3.04 16.78
C LEU A 60 6.31 3.76 17.54
N CYS A 61 7.28 4.31 16.80
CA CYS A 61 8.33 5.14 17.39
C CYS A 61 7.75 6.41 18.07
N PRO A 62 8.19 6.77 19.29
CA PRO A 62 7.66 7.93 20.03
C PRO A 62 8.09 9.30 19.45
N ASP A 63 8.99 9.32 18.48
CA ASP A 63 9.54 10.54 17.87
C ASP A 63 8.49 11.37 17.10
N GLY A 64 7.35 10.77 16.74
CA GLY A 64 6.24 11.43 16.04
C GLY A 64 6.51 11.81 14.58
N ALA A 65 7.78 12.04 14.22
CA ALA A 65 8.24 12.26 12.84
C ALA A 65 8.85 11.00 12.20
N CYS A 66 9.26 10.02 13.01
CA CYS A 66 9.84 8.77 12.51
C CYS A 66 8.72 7.80 12.10
N THR A 67 8.89 7.15 10.94
CA THR A 67 7.94 6.16 10.40
C THR A 67 8.20 4.72 10.87
N GLY A 68 9.20 4.52 11.73
CA GLY A 68 9.62 3.20 12.19
C GLY A 68 8.80 2.65 13.36
N ILE A 69 8.97 1.36 13.62
CA ILE A 69 8.42 0.63 14.77
C ILE A 69 9.53 0.24 15.75
N ILE A 70 9.15 -0.06 16.99
CA ILE A 70 10.06 -0.55 18.04
C ILE A 70 10.28 -2.06 17.88
N ILE A 71 11.55 -2.45 17.78
CA ILE A 71 12.03 -3.84 17.78
C ILE A 71 13.15 -3.91 18.84
N ASP A 72 13.06 -4.85 19.77
CA ASP A 72 14.04 -5.02 20.85
C ASP A 72 14.33 -3.71 21.64
N GLY A 73 13.28 -2.92 21.88
CA GLY A 73 13.36 -1.67 22.64
C GLY A 73 13.94 -0.47 21.89
N LYS A 74 14.23 -0.59 20.58
CA LYS A 74 14.72 0.51 19.73
C LYS A 74 13.96 0.60 18.41
N CYS A 75 13.87 1.80 17.86
CA CYS A 75 13.28 2.02 16.54
C CYS A 75 14.15 1.42 15.43
N CYS A 76 13.54 0.67 14.50
CA CYS A 76 14.22 0.03 13.36
C CYS A 76 14.77 1.03 12.32
N GLU A 77 14.25 2.26 12.29
CA GLU A 77 14.65 3.29 11.33
C GLU A 77 15.67 4.28 11.93
N CYS A 78 15.36 4.87 13.09
CA CYS A 78 16.17 5.94 13.68
C CYS A 78 17.03 5.50 14.88
N GLY A 79 16.82 4.29 15.41
CA GLY A 79 17.58 3.74 16.54
C GLY A 79 17.24 4.32 17.92
N LYS A 80 16.28 5.25 18.03
CA LYS A 80 15.82 5.82 19.31
C LYS A 80 15.19 4.75 20.22
N PRO A 81 15.32 4.87 21.55
CA PRO A 81 14.63 3.99 22.49
C PRO A 81 13.11 4.13 22.41
N ALA A 82 12.41 3.10 22.89
CA ALA A 82 10.94 3.05 22.95
C ALA A 82 10.34 4.08 23.92
N GLU A 83 11.05 4.39 25.00
CA GLU A 83 10.73 5.47 25.93
C GLU A 83 11.66 6.66 25.67
N PRO A 84 11.15 7.90 25.65
CA PRO A 84 11.95 9.10 25.42
C PRO A 84 12.96 9.39 26.53
#